data_AF-A0A6A4R5L1-F1
#
_entry.id   AF-A0A6A4R5L1-F1
#
_cell.length_a   1.000
_cell.length_b   1.000
_cell.length_c   1.000
_cell.angle_alpha   90.00
_cell.angle_beta   90.00
_cell.angle_gamma   90.00
#
_symmetry.space_group_name_H-M   'P 1'
#
loop_
_entity.id
_entity.type
_entity.pdbx_description
1 polymer ?
#
loop_
_entity_poly.entity_id
_entity_poly.type
_entity_poly.pdbx_seq_one_letter_code
_entity_poly.pdbx_strand_id
1 'polypeptide(L)'
;MVEGSTDETRWLFQPLHQKINFFNTKSQNDILDSLKNQWVGELLRWEDVHTLQEILNREGLFTIKTTHMGGKLFMLKSERLEEMNHIFSNEEQWWKPIFKEIKRWSITTRPKGRLVWLQCFGVPAYAWSEEFFKKVVEEVVELIRMNEATKNLERLDLARCLVVSSSMAKIDLTQKILIGEMESEINLVEEGVEKLCRTIGERGFHDLWLCRFDGWRVVARMCERCWR
;
A
#
# COMPACT_ATOMS: atom_id res chain seq x y z
N MET A 1 -62.88 11.77 4.99
CA MET A 1 -62.18 12.38 6.14
C MET A 1 -61.33 11.30 6.79
N VAL A 2 -60.00 11.45 6.63
CA VAL A 2 -58.85 11.00 7.46
C VAL A 2 -58.83 9.51 7.86
N GLU A 3 -58.09 8.63 7.17
CA GLU A 3 -56.64 8.32 7.26
C GLU A 3 -56.13 7.87 8.65
N GLY A 4 -55.38 6.75 8.68
CA GLY A 4 -54.28 6.58 9.62
C GLY A 4 -54.14 5.22 10.31
N SER A 5 -53.34 4.31 9.76
CA SER A 5 -52.46 3.42 10.54
C SER A 5 -51.26 3.03 9.69
N THR A 6 -50.25 3.90 9.65
CA THR A 6 -48.93 3.72 10.28
C THR A 6 -48.02 2.78 9.50
N ASP A 7 -47.29 3.44 8.61
CA ASP A 7 -46.08 3.08 7.88
C ASP A 7 -44.94 2.78 8.87
N GLU A 8 -44.63 1.49 9.06
CA GLU A 8 -43.46 1.02 9.83
C GLU A 8 -42.46 0.28 8.92
N THR A 9 -41.94 0.94 7.88
CA THR A 9 -40.69 0.47 7.23
C THR A 9 -39.96 1.63 6.58
N ARG A 10 -39.32 2.47 7.40
CA ARG A 10 -38.38 3.48 6.91
C ARG A 10 -37.24 3.71 7.88
N TRP A 11 -36.51 2.65 8.20
CA TRP A 11 -35.13 2.78 8.65
C TRP A 11 -34.28 3.21 7.45
N LEU A 12 -34.31 4.51 7.18
CA LEU A 12 -33.36 5.20 6.34
C LEU A 12 -31.99 5.00 6.99
N PHE A 13 -31.16 4.17 6.38
CA PHE A 13 -29.70 4.30 6.49
C PHE A 13 -29.37 5.74 6.11
N GLN A 14 -29.18 6.62 7.10
CA GLN A 14 -28.58 7.92 6.84
C GLN A 14 -27.11 7.66 6.50
N PRO A 15 -26.63 8.00 5.30
CA PRO A 15 -25.22 7.94 5.02
C PRO A 15 -24.54 8.87 6.02
N LEU A 16 -23.54 8.35 6.75
CA LEU A 16 -22.62 9.17 7.53
C LEU A 16 -22.07 10.23 6.57
N HIS A 17 -22.59 11.45 6.67
CA HIS A 17 -22.10 12.58 5.90
C HIS A 17 -20.72 12.90 6.45
N GLN A 18 -19.71 12.28 5.87
CA GLN A 18 -18.33 12.59 6.17
C GLN A 18 -18.11 14.06 5.79
N LYS A 19 -17.94 14.90 6.80
CA LYS A 19 -17.76 16.34 6.60
C LYS A 19 -16.43 16.57 5.86
N ILE A 20 -16.51 16.86 4.56
CA ILE A 20 -15.33 17.18 3.74
C ILE A 20 -14.97 18.64 4.03
N ASN A 21 -13.83 18.84 4.68
CA ASN A 21 -13.29 20.18 4.90
C ASN A 21 -12.45 20.58 3.68
N PHE A 22 -12.73 21.74 3.09
CA PHE A 22 -11.92 22.33 2.03
C PHE A 22 -11.00 23.41 2.62
N PHE A 23 -9.70 23.27 2.42
CA PHE A 23 -8.70 24.26 2.79
C PHE A 23 -7.86 24.60 1.56
N ASN A 24 -7.58 25.89 1.36
CA ASN A 24 -6.65 26.35 0.34
C ASN A 24 -5.31 26.65 0.99
N THR A 25 -4.22 26.12 0.43
CA THR A 25 -2.86 26.37 0.89
C THR A 25 -1.97 26.65 -0.31
N LYS A 26 -0.99 27.56 -0.15
CA LYS A 26 0.00 27.83 -1.19
C LYS A 26 1.11 26.79 -1.13
N SER A 27 1.51 26.29 -2.29
CA SER A 27 2.72 25.48 -2.44
C SER A 27 3.96 26.30 -2.09
N GLN A 28 4.92 25.71 -1.37
CA GLN A 28 6.23 26.32 -1.17
C GLN A 28 7.05 26.23 -2.46
N ASN A 29 7.53 27.38 -2.95
CA ASN A 29 8.23 27.47 -4.24
C ASN A 29 9.52 26.63 -4.27
N ASP A 30 10.29 26.61 -3.19
CA ASP A 30 11.54 25.84 -3.09
C ASP A 30 11.33 24.33 -3.30
N ILE A 31 10.23 23.80 -2.75
CA ILE A 31 9.86 22.39 -2.95
C ILE A 31 9.50 22.14 -4.41
N LEU A 32 8.67 23.00 -5.01
CA LEU A 32 8.28 22.87 -6.42
C LEU A 32 9.50 22.88 -7.35
N ASP A 33 10.45 23.78 -7.10
CA ASP A 33 11.66 23.90 -7.92
C ASP A 33 12.56 22.65 -7.77
N SER A 34 12.64 22.07 -6.58
CA SER A 34 13.36 20.80 -6.36
C SER A 34 12.74 19.61 -7.12
N LEU A 35 11.43 19.65 -7.40
CA LEU A 35 10.68 18.55 -8.02
C LEU A 35 10.58 18.64 -9.54
N LYS A 36 10.57 19.85 -10.13
CA LYS A 36 10.37 20.09 -11.58
C LYS A 36 11.33 19.29 -12.48
N ASN A 37 12.54 19.01 -12.00
CA ASN A 37 13.55 18.30 -12.77
C ASN A 37 13.66 16.80 -12.43
N GLN A 38 12.83 16.30 -11.52
CA GLN A 38 12.88 14.89 -11.13
C GLN A 38 12.15 14.01 -12.15
N TRP A 39 12.61 12.77 -12.27
CA TRP A 39 11.90 11.76 -13.03
C TRP A 39 10.92 11.03 -12.13
N VAL A 40 9.84 10.57 -12.74
CA VAL A 40 8.82 9.74 -12.11
C VAL A 40 8.54 8.56 -13.03
N GLY A 41 8.56 7.37 -12.44
CA GLY A 41 8.22 6.13 -13.11
C GLY A 41 6.96 5.50 -12.53
N GLU A 42 6.06 5.04 -13.40
CA GLU A 42 5.00 4.08 -13.04
C GLU A 42 5.52 2.67 -13.33
N LEU A 43 5.60 1.82 -12.30
CA LEU A 43 6.06 0.45 -12.48
C LEU A 43 5.13 -0.36 -13.37
N LEU A 44 5.73 -1.29 -14.10
CA LEU A 44 4.98 -2.25 -14.90
C LEU A 44 4.20 -3.19 -13.99
N ARG A 45 4.88 -3.75 -12.98
CA ARG A 45 4.40 -4.83 -12.10
C ARG A 45 4.22 -4.34 -10.66
N TRP A 46 3.28 -4.93 -9.94
CA TRP A 46 3.00 -4.59 -8.54
C TRP A 46 4.01 -5.25 -7.59
N GLU A 47 4.53 -6.40 -7.99
CA GLU A 47 5.50 -7.22 -7.28
C GLU A 47 6.81 -6.47 -7.06
N ASP A 48 7.16 -5.59 -8.01
CA ASP A 48 8.40 -4.81 -8.00
C ASP A 48 8.34 -3.60 -7.05
N VAL A 49 7.16 -3.24 -6.53
CA VAL A 49 6.98 -2.05 -5.67
C VAL A 49 7.88 -2.09 -4.44
N HIS A 50 8.11 -3.27 -3.86
CA HIS A 50 8.95 -3.40 -2.68
C HIS A 50 10.44 -3.65 -3.00
N THR A 51 10.78 -3.89 -4.27
CA THR A 51 12.13 -4.31 -4.68
C THR A 51 12.75 -3.40 -5.73
N LEU A 52 12.13 -2.26 -6.05
CA LEU A 52 12.57 -1.39 -7.14
C LEU A 52 14.03 -0.92 -6.95
N GLN A 53 14.42 -0.55 -5.73
CA GLN A 53 15.78 -0.09 -5.48
C GLN A 53 16.80 -1.22 -5.72
N GLU A 54 16.48 -2.44 -5.32
CA GLU A 54 17.30 -3.62 -5.56
C GLU A 54 17.38 -3.94 -7.05
N ILE A 55 16.28 -3.82 -7.79
CA ILE A 55 16.24 -4.00 -9.25
C ILE A 55 17.18 -3.00 -9.91
N LEU A 56 17.07 -1.70 -9.61
CA LEU A 56 17.96 -0.67 -10.19
C LEU A 56 19.43 -0.93 -9.85
N ASN A 57 19.73 -1.36 -8.62
CA ASN A 57 21.09 -1.69 -8.22
C ASN A 57 21.64 -2.89 -9.00
N ARG A 58 20.84 -3.94 -9.21
CA ARG A 58 21.25 -5.12 -10.00
C ARG A 58 21.56 -4.78 -11.45
N GLU A 59 20.83 -3.81 -12.00
CA GLU A 59 21.07 -3.25 -13.33
C GLU A 59 22.21 -2.23 -13.38
N GLY A 60 22.93 -2.02 -12.28
CA GLY A 60 24.11 -1.13 -12.21
C GLY A 60 23.80 0.35 -11.91
N LEU A 61 22.55 0.72 -11.65
CA LEU A 61 22.13 2.11 -11.41
C LEU A 61 22.14 2.48 -9.92
N PHE A 62 23.29 2.34 -9.28
CA PHE A 62 23.47 2.58 -7.85
C PHE A 62 23.28 4.05 -7.42
N THR A 63 23.44 4.98 -8.36
CA THR A 63 23.35 6.43 -8.13
C THR A 63 21.91 6.92 -8.11
N ILE A 64 20.97 6.11 -8.63
CA ILE A 64 19.54 6.45 -8.64
C ILE A 64 18.91 5.98 -7.33
N LYS A 65 18.38 6.95 -6.59
CA LYS A 65 17.56 6.76 -5.41
C LYS A 65 16.08 6.81 -5.76
N THR A 66 15.32 5.88 -5.23
CA THR A 66 13.87 5.81 -5.43
C THR A 66 13.13 6.36 -4.21
N THR A 67 11.98 6.99 -4.45
CA THR A 67 11.06 7.42 -3.39
C THR A 67 9.65 7.04 -3.80
N HIS A 68 9.02 6.16 -3.01
CA HIS A 68 7.66 5.72 -3.27
C HIS A 68 6.68 6.88 -3.11
N MET A 69 5.85 7.12 -4.14
CA MET A 69 4.84 8.19 -4.16
C MET A 69 3.41 7.63 -3.96
N GLY A 70 3.28 6.32 -3.74
CA GLY A 70 2.00 5.62 -3.66
C GLY A 70 1.71 4.76 -4.89
N GLY A 71 1.04 3.64 -4.67
CA GLY A 71 0.72 2.69 -5.73
C GLY A 71 1.97 2.18 -6.44
N LYS A 72 1.99 2.24 -7.79
CA LYS A 72 3.16 1.92 -8.63
C LYS A 72 4.06 3.11 -8.94
N LEU A 73 3.81 4.27 -8.33
CA LEU A 73 4.47 5.50 -8.71
C LEU A 73 5.70 5.75 -7.84
N PHE A 74 6.84 6.00 -8.49
CA PHE A 74 8.12 6.28 -7.83
C PHE A 74 8.77 7.52 -8.40
N MET A 75 9.28 8.36 -7.51
CA MET A 75 10.21 9.43 -7.88
C MET A 75 11.63 8.87 -7.94
N LEU A 76 12.38 9.30 -8.93
CA LEU A 76 13.75 8.87 -9.20
C LEU A 76 14.65 10.11 -9.10
N LYS A 77 15.65 10.03 -8.21
CA LYS A 77 16.61 11.10 -7.93
C LYS A 77 18.02 10.57 -8.11
N SER A 78 18.90 11.37 -8.68
CA SER A 78 20.32 11.04 -8.79
C SER A 78 21.16 12.31 -8.65
N GLU A 79 22.34 12.16 -8.06
CA GLU A 79 23.37 13.22 -8.06
C GLU A 79 23.98 13.39 -9.47
N ARG A 80 23.90 12.36 -10.31
CA ARG A 80 24.40 12.34 -11.70
C ARG A 80 23.23 12.53 -12.67
N LEU A 81 22.72 13.77 -12.73
CA LEU A 81 21.52 14.10 -13.50
C LEU A 81 21.66 13.82 -15.02
N GLU A 82 22.84 14.05 -15.58
CA GLU A 82 23.09 13.84 -17.01
C GLU A 82 22.96 12.38 -17.43
N GLU A 83 23.53 11.46 -16.65
CA GLU A 83 23.41 10.01 -16.88
C GLU A 83 21.97 9.54 -16.75
N MET A 84 21.29 9.97 -15.68
CA MET A 84 19.88 9.63 -15.47
C MET A 84 19.02 10.14 -16.63
N ASN A 85 19.30 11.34 -17.13
CA ASN A 85 18.60 11.89 -18.30
C ASN A 85 18.91 11.09 -19.57
N HIS A 86 20.17 10.68 -19.78
CA HIS A 86 20.56 9.88 -20.94
C HIS A 86 19.81 8.54 -20.97
N ILE A 87 19.82 7.82 -19.85
CA ILE A 87 19.16 6.51 -19.72
C ILE A 87 17.65 6.65 -19.99
N PHE A 88 16.98 7.58 -19.31
CA PHE A 88 15.52 7.67 -19.40
C PHE A 88 15.02 8.32 -20.70
N SER A 89 15.84 9.12 -21.39
CA SER A 89 15.47 9.71 -22.68
C SER A 89 15.85 8.87 -23.89
N ASN A 90 16.96 8.12 -23.84
CA ASN A 90 17.54 7.48 -25.03
C ASN A 90 17.58 5.95 -24.95
N GLU A 91 17.54 5.37 -23.75
CA GLU A 91 17.71 3.91 -23.55
C GLU A 91 16.38 3.25 -23.17
N GLU A 92 15.37 3.42 -24.01
CA GLU A 92 14.02 2.90 -23.76
C GLU A 92 14.00 1.37 -23.56
N GLN A 93 14.87 0.65 -24.28
CA GLN A 93 15.02 -0.80 -24.12
C GLN A 93 15.43 -1.22 -22.71
N TRP A 94 16.17 -0.36 -21.99
CA TRP A 94 16.66 -0.65 -20.66
C TRP A 94 15.58 -0.48 -19.59
N TRP A 95 14.78 0.60 -19.62
CA TRP A 95 13.80 0.87 -18.57
C TRP A 95 12.42 0.24 -18.81
N LYS A 96 12.05 -0.07 -20.06
CA LYS A 96 10.75 -0.69 -20.41
C LYS A 96 10.42 -1.99 -19.65
N PRO A 97 11.39 -2.88 -19.36
CA PRO A 97 11.12 -4.06 -18.55
C PRO A 97 10.67 -3.74 -17.11
N ILE A 98 11.04 -2.58 -16.58
CA ILE A 98 10.80 -2.17 -15.19
C ILE A 98 9.59 -1.23 -15.09
N PHE A 99 9.56 -0.22 -15.96
CA PHE A 99 8.56 0.86 -15.92
C PHE A 99 7.60 0.74 -17.09
N LYS A 100 6.31 0.85 -16.78
CA LYS A 100 5.24 1.04 -17.77
C LYS A 100 5.36 2.40 -18.45
N GLU A 101 5.68 3.43 -17.67
CA GLU A 101 5.84 4.80 -18.14
C GLU A 101 6.93 5.47 -17.30
N ILE A 102 7.77 6.27 -17.94
CA ILE A 102 8.68 7.18 -17.25
C ILE A 102 8.57 8.58 -17.84
N LYS A 103 8.49 9.60 -16.98
CA LYS A 103 8.31 10.99 -17.40
C LYS A 103 8.86 11.97 -16.38
N ARG A 104 8.97 13.24 -16.77
CA ARG A 104 9.25 14.32 -15.83
C ARG A 104 8.09 14.51 -14.86
N TRP A 105 8.43 14.79 -13.61
CA TRP A 105 7.43 15.13 -12.60
C TRP A 105 6.64 16.36 -13.03
N SER A 106 5.33 16.34 -12.78
CA SER A 106 4.44 17.46 -12.97
C SER A 106 3.55 17.66 -11.75
N ILE A 107 2.97 18.84 -11.58
CA ILE A 107 2.05 19.11 -10.46
C ILE A 107 0.76 18.27 -10.51
N THR A 108 0.44 17.73 -11.69
CA THR A 108 -0.71 16.83 -11.89
C THR A 108 -0.35 15.36 -11.64
N THR A 109 0.94 15.05 -11.44
CA THR A 109 1.42 13.70 -11.16
C THR A 109 0.90 13.24 -9.80
N ARG A 110 0.05 12.20 -9.80
CA ARG A 110 -0.55 11.62 -8.60
C ARG A 110 -0.59 10.10 -8.70
N PRO A 111 -0.45 9.37 -7.58
CA PRO A 111 -0.62 7.93 -7.57
C PRO A 111 -2.08 7.57 -7.89
N LYS A 112 -2.29 6.45 -8.60
CA LYS A 112 -3.63 5.96 -9.00
C LYS A 112 -4.19 4.89 -8.05
N GLY A 113 -3.51 4.63 -6.94
CA GLY A 113 -3.91 3.63 -5.96
C GLY A 113 -2.85 3.43 -4.88
N ARG A 114 -3.04 2.42 -4.05
CA ARG A 114 -2.16 2.03 -2.94
C ARG A 114 -2.14 0.52 -2.78
N LEU A 115 -1.02 -0.01 -2.29
CA LEU A 115 -0.93 -1.41 -1.86
C LEU A 115 -1.24 -1.44 -0.38
N VAL A 116 -2.05 -2.40 0.02
CA VAL A 116 -2.36 -2.64 1.42
C VAL A 116 -2.36 -4.13 1.71
N TRP A 117 -1.96 -4.48 2.92
CA TRP A 117 -2.23 -5.81 3.44
C TRP A 117 -3.65 -5.84 3.98
N LEU A 118 -4.37 -6.89 3.60
CA LEU A 118 -5.74 -7.13 3.97
C LEU A 118 -5.80 -8.44 4.74
N GLN A 119 -6.44 -8.41 5.89
CA GLN A 119 -6.67 -9.54 6.77
C GLN A 119 -8.08 -10.08 6.51
N CYS A 120 -8.16 -11.35 6.13
CA CYS A 120 -9.40 -12.06 5.89
C CYS A 120 -9.65 -13.02 7.06
N PHE A 121 -10.74 -12.82 7.80
CA PHE A 121 -11.14 -13.65 8.93
C PHE A 121 -12.41 -14.43 8.62
N GLY A 122 -12.61 -15.56 9.31
CA GLY A 122 -13.83 -16.37 9.18
C GLY A 122 -13.84 -17.30 7.97
N VAL A 123 -12.72 -17.45 7.27
CA VAL A 123 -12.61 -18.32 6.09
C VAL A 123 -12.62 -19.79 6.51
N PRO A 124 -13.57 -20.60 6.04
CA PRO A 124 -13.58 -22.02 6.36
C PRO A 124 -12.37 -22.75 5.76
N ALA A 125 -11.79 -23.67 6.53
CA ALA A 125 -10.59 -24.42 6.12
C ALA A 125 -10.75 -25.14 4.76
N TYR A 126 -11.94 -25.68 4.48
CA TYR A 126 -12.21 -26.39 3.22
C TYR A 126 -12.31 -25.49 1.99
N ALA A 127 -12.40 -24.17 2.19
CA ALA A 127 -12.45 -23.15 1.14
C ALA A 127 -11.11 -22.41 0.99
N TRP A 128 -10.07 -22.81 1.72
CA TRP A 128 -8.80 -22.09 1.79
C TRP A 128 -7.93 -22.32 0.54
N SER A 129 -8.22 -21.60 -0.53
CA SER A 129 -7.46 -21.64 -1.79
C SER A 129 -7.20 -20.25 -2.35
N GLU A 130 -6.19 -20.11 -3.20
CA GLU A 130 -5.86 -18.83 -3.84
C GLU A 130 -7.02 -18.32 -4.70
N GLU A 131 -7.72 -19.22 -5.38
CA GLU A 131 -8.91 -18.89 -6.19
C GLU A 131 -10.04 -18.34 -5.32
N PHE A 132 -10.24 -18.91 -4.13
CA PHE A 132 -11.22 -18.42 -3.18
C PHE A 132 -10.86 -17.02 -2.68
N PHE A 133 -9.62 -16.81 -2.24
CA PHE A 133 -9.19 -15.49 -1.77
C PHE A 133 -9.28 -14.43 -2.87
N LYS A 134 -8.89 -14.78 -4.09
CA LYS A 134 -9.06 -13.92 -5.26
C LYS A 134 -10.52 -13.50 -5.41
N LYS A 135 -11.46 -14.46 -5.42
CA LYS A 135 -12.89 -14.17 -5.54
C LYS A 135 -13.43 -13.28 -4.41
N VAL A 136 -13.03 -13.55 -3.17
CA VAL A 136 -13.48 -12.79 -2.00
C VAL A 136 -13.00 -11.34 -2.03
N VAL A 137 -11.78 -11.07 -2.50
CA VAL A 137 -11.24 -9.71 -2.52
C VAL A 137 -11.55 -8.95 -3.81
N GLU A 138 -11.76 -9.64 -4.95
CA GLU A 138 -11.98 -9.06 -6.28
C GLU A 138 -13.21 -8.15 -6.37
N GLU A 139 -14.23 -8.36 -5.51
CA GLU A 139 -15.38 -7.45 -5.40
C GLU A 139 -15.00 -6.06 -4.87
N VAL A 140 -13.85 -5.93 -4.21
CA VAL A 140 -13.41 -4.72 -3.49
C VAL A 140 -12.09 -4.16 -4.06
N VAL A 141 -11.15 -5.04 -4.41
CA VAL A 141 -9.73 -4.74 -4.69
C VAL A 141 -9.09 -5.81 -5.58
N GLU A 142 -7.94 -5.50 -6.19
CA GLU A 142 -7.17 -6.48 -6.98
C GLU A 142 -6.21 -7.25 -6.07
N LEU A 143 -6.25 -8.60 -6.09
CA LEU A 143 -5.28 -9.45 -5.37
C LEU A 143 -3.94 -9.45 -6.10
N ILE A 144 -2.87 -9.09 -5.39
CA ILE A 144 -1.49 -9.16 -5.91
C ILE A 144 -0.79 -10.43 -5.44
N ARG A 145 -0.89 -10.73 -4.15
CA ARG A 145 -0.16 -11.85 -3.56
C ARG A 145 -0.75 -12.26 -2.23
N MET A 146 -0.78 -13.55 -1.95
CA MET A 146 -1.03 -14.06 -0.60
C MET A 146 0.27 -14.14 0.20
N ASN A 147 0.20 -13.89 1.51
CA ASN A 147 1.32 -14.11 2.41
C ASN A 147 1.70 -15.59 2.44
N GLU A 148 3.00 -15.89 2.55
CA GLU A 148 3.49 -17.27 2.50
C GLU A 148 2.91 -18.14 3.63
N ALA A 149 2.73 -17.61 4.84
CA ALA A 149 2.10 -18.34 5.94
C ALA A 149 0.63 -18.71 5.63
N THR A 150 -0.08 -17.85 4.89
CA THR A 150 -1.43 -18.13 4.41
C THR A 150 -1.44 -19.21 3.33
N LYS A 151 -0.49 -19.17 2.39
CA LYS A 151 -0.37 -20.21 1.34
C LYS A 151 0.00 -21.57 1.93
N ASN A 152 0.89 -21.59 2.92
CA ASN A 152 1.40 -22.79 3.56
C ASN A 152 0.47 -23.37 4.62
N LEU A 153 -0.73 -22.79 4.81
CA LEU A 153 -1.71 -23.22 5.80
C LEU A 153 -1.13 -23.25 7.24
N GLU A 154 -0.15 -22.38 7.54
CA GLU A 154 0.46 -22.32 8.88
C GLU A 154 -0.56 -21.95 9.95
N ARG A 155 -1.60 -21.21 9.55
CA ARG A 155 -2.78 -20.90 10.36
C ARG A 155 -4.01 -20.76 9.46
N LEU A 156 -5.19 -21.04 10.04
CA LEU A 156 -6.49 -21.03 9.34
C LEU A 156 -7.52 -20.08 9.96
N ASP A 157 -7.12 -19.34 10.99
CA ASP A 157 -7.95 -18.32 11.63
C ASP A 157 -7.78 -16.93 10.98
N LEU A 158 -6.67 -16.72 10.26
CA LEU A 158 -6.34 -15.48 9.58
C LEU A 158 -5.61 -15.75 8.26
N ALA A 159 -6.17 -15.23 7.16
CA ALA A 159 -5.46 -15.11 5.90
C ALA A 159 -5.00 -13.67 5.67
N ARG A 160 -3.83 -13.51 5.05
CA ARG A 160 -3.25 -12.20 4.79
C ARG A 160 -2.95 -12.06 3.30
N CYS A 161 -3.56 -11.07 2.66
CA CYS A 161 -3.52 -10.84 1.23
C CYS A 161 -3.00 -9.42 0.94
N LEU A 162 -2.01 -9.30 0.07
CA LEU A 162 -1.55 -8.03 -0.48
C LEU A 162 -2.46 -7.68 -1.65
N VAL A 163 -3.12 -6.53 -1.55
CA VAL A 163 -4.12 -6.09 -2.52
C VAL A 163 -3.85 -4.66 -2.96
N VAL A 164 -4.43 -4.29 -4.10
CA VAL A 164 -4.40 -2.94 -4.64
C VAL A 164 -5.77 -2.31 -4.51
N SER A 165 -5.80 -1.15 -3.85
CA SER A 165 -7.00 -0.32 -3.78
C SER A 165 -6.78 0.99 -4.54
N SER A 166 -7.75 1.35 -5.39
CA SER A 166 -7.84 2.68 -6.00
C SER A 166 -8.41 3.72 -5.03
N SER A 167 -9.05 3.27 -3.94
CA SER A 167 -9.62 4.13 -2.91
C SER A 167 -8.64 4.37 -1.77
N MET A 168 -8.68 5.59 -1.21
CA MET A 168 -7.96 5.94 0.01
C MET A 168 -8.77 5.66 1.28
N ALA A 169 -10.03 5.23 1.14
CA ALA A 169 -10.84 4.84 2.29
C ALA A 169 -10.30 3.54 2.91
N LYS A 170 -10.32 3.46 4.24
CA LYS A 170 -9.96 2.24 4.97
C LYS A 170 -10.90 1.11 4.56
N ILE A 171 -10.34 -0.06 4.26
CA ILE A 171 -11.15 -1.26 4.02
C ILE A 171 -11.48 -1.91 5.36
N ASP A 172 -12.76 -1.98 5.67
CA ASP A 172 -13.29 -2.59 6.89
C ASP A 172 -14.72 -3.00 6.58
N LEU A 173 -14.89 -4.24 6.11
CA LEU A 173 -16.17 -4.73 5.62
C LEU A 173 -16.37 -6.21 5.90
N THR A 174 -17.64 -6.60 5.92
CA THR A 174 -18.08 -7.96 6.17
C THR A 174 -18.87 -8.44 4.97
N GLN A 175 -18.49 -9.59 4.41
CA GLN A 175 -19.16 -10.21 3.26
C GLN A 175 -19.82 -11.51 3.68
N LYS A 176 -21.06 -11.70 3.27
CA LYS A 176 -21.75 -13.00 3.41
C LYS A 176 -21.65 -13.73 2.09
N ILE A 177 -21.06 -14.91 2.12
CA ILE A 177 -20.82 -15.74 0.94
C ILE A 177 -21.39 -17.13 1.15
N LEU A 178 -21.88 -17.73 0.07
CA LEU A 178 -22.35 -19.10 0.05
C LEU A 178 -21.25 -20.00 -0.51
N ILE A 179 -20.78 -20.96 0.29
CA ILE A 179 -19.74 -21.92 -0.08
C ILE A 179 -20.37 -23.31 -0.10
N GLY A 180 -20.72 -23.79 -1.30
CA GLY A 180 -21.56 -24.98 -1.44
C GLY A 180 -22.98 -24.67 -0.97
N GLU A 181 -23.41 -25.31 0.11
CA GLU A 181 -24.71 -25.07 0.75
C GLU A 181 -24.59 -24.32 2.09
N MET A 182 -23.38 -23.91 2.46
CA MET A 182 -23.10 -23.26 3.74
C MET A 182 -22.87 -21.77 3.57
N GLU A 183 -23.65 -20.95 4.27
CA GLU A 183 -23.38 -19.51 4.40
C GLU A 183 -22.22 -19.28 5.36
N SER A 184 -21.31 -18.41 4.98
CA SER A 184 -20.15 -18.00 5.80
C SER A 184 -20.00 -16.49 5.76
N GLU A 185 -19.59 -15.93 6.88
CA GLU A 185 -19.35 -14.50 7.03
C GLU A 185 -17.84 -14.25 7.07
N ILE A 186 -17.34 -13.52 6.08
CA ILE A 186 -15.91 -13.20 5.93
C ILE A 186 -15.69 -11.73 6.24
N ASN A 187 -14.79 -11.47 7.18
CA ASN A 187 -14.41 -10.10 7.54
C ASN A 187 -13.12 -9.72 6.82
N LEU A 188 -13.17 -8.64 6.06
CA LEU A 188 -12.07 -8.03 5.32
C LEU A 188 -11.64 -6.76 6.03
N VAL A 189 -10.49 -6.81 6.67
CA VAL A 189 -9.96 -5.69 7.45
C VAL A 189 -8.61 -5.29 6.90
N GLU A 190 -8.47 -4.03 6.52
CA GLU A 190 -7.18 -3.46 6.19
C GLU A 190 -6.27 -3.48 7.42
N GLU A 191 -5.06 -4.03 7.23
CA GLU A 191 -4.04 -3.98 8.25
C GLU A 191 -3.60 -2.53 8.43
N GLY A 192 -3.85 -2.01 9.64
CA GLY A 192 -3.38 -0.68 9.99
C GLY A 192 -1.86 -0.63 10.00
N VAL A 193 -1.30 0.52 9.65
CA VAL A 193 0.08 0.84 10.03
C VAL A 193 0.06 1.01 11.56
N GLU A 194 0.29 -0.06 12.32
CA GLU A 194 0.56 0.08 13.74
C GLU A 194 1.70 1.09 13.90
N LYS A 195 1.46 2.14 14.68
CA LYS A 195 2.56 2.97 15.19
C LYS A 195 3.45 2.03 15.98
N LEU A 196 4.63 1.70 15.44
CA LEU A 196 5.68 0.98 16.16
C LEU A 196 6.08 1.78 17.40
N CYS A 197 5.34 1.58 18.48
CA CYS A 197 5.66 2.03 19.82
C CYS A 197 6.36 0.86 20.52
N ARG A 198 7.70 0.92 20.51
CA ARG A 198 8.66 0.32 21.45
C ARG A 198 8.20 -0.93 22.22
N THR A 199 8.72 -2.10 21.86
CA THR A 199 9.53 -2.94 22.75
C THR A 199 10.29 -3.93 21.86
N ILE A 200 11.60 -3.72 21.68
CA ILE A 200 12.46 -4.72 21.03
C ILE A 200 12.74 -5.78 22.11
N GLY A 201 11.95 -6.85 22.08
CA GLY A 201 12.31 -8.13 22.68
C GLY A 201 12.97 -8.97 21.60
N GLU A 202 14.20 -9.41 21.86
CA GLU A 202 15.02 -10.20 20.94
C GLU A 202 14.32 -11.49 20.49
N ARG A 203 13.99 -11.59 19.19
CA ARG A 203 14.20 -12.74 18.29
C ARG A 203 13.45 -12.58 16.96
N GLY A 204 14.19 -12.74 15.85
CA GLY A 204 13.62 -13.01 14.52
C GLY A 204 13.47 -11.80 13.59
N PHE A 205 14.55 -11.42 12.91
CA PHE A 205 14.53 -10.45 11.81
C PHE A 205 14.14 -11.16 10.50
N HIS A 206 12.86 -11.23 10.19
CA HIS A 206 12.33 -11.29 8.83
C HIS A 206 11.04 -10.44 8.87
N ASP A 207 10.93 -9.45 8.00
CA ASP A 207 9.75 -8.57 7.81
C ASP A 207 9.57 -7.33 8.72
N LEU A 208 10.61 -6.49 8.85
CA LEU A 208 10.45 -5.12 9.38
C LEU A 208 11.22 -4.10 8.52
N TRP A 209 10.55 -3.52 7.51
CA TRP A 209 11.01 -2.28 6.86
C TRP A 209 10.20 -1.10 7.39
N LEU A 210 10.70 -0.54 8.49
CA LEU A 210 10.33 0.77 8.99
C LEU A 210 10.92 1.85 8.07
N CYS A 211 10.06 2.71 7.53
CA CYS A 211 10.46 4.02 7.05
C CYS A 211 11.19 4.78 8.17
N ARG A 212 12.50 4.99 8.05
CA ARG A 212 13.21 6.07 8.72
C ARG A 212 14.08 6.82 7.71
N PHE A 213 13.59 7.98 7.30
CA PHE A 213 14.45 9.12 7.00
C PHE A 213 14.79 9.78 8.34
N ASP A 214 16.08 9.89 8.65
CA ASP A 214 16.73 11.18 8.91
C ASP A 214 18.20 10.96 9.27
N GLY A 215 19.07 11.63 8.51
CA GLY A 215 20.49 11.69 8.79
C GLY A 215 20.79 12.49 10.05
N TRP A 216 22.01 12.24 10.56
CA TRP A 216 22.79 12.97 11.56
C TRP A 216 22.76 12.47 13.02
N ARG A 217 23.88 11.80 13.35
CA ARG A 217 24.55 11.59 14.66
C ARG A 217 23.74 10.92 15.78
N VAL A 218 24.08 9.65 16.03
CA VAL A 218 23.81 8.98 17.31
C VAL A 218 24.89 9.39 18.31
N VAL A 219 24.55 10.23 19.28
CA VAL A 219 25.22 10.22 20.58
C VAL A 219 24.34 9.42 21.51
N ALA A 220 24.73 8.17 21.76
CA ALA A 220 24.05 7.32 22.73
C ALA A 220 24.39 7.80 24.15
N ARG A 221 23.37 8.13 24.96
CA ARG A 221 23.46 8.05 26.42
C ARG A 221 22.46 7.01 26.89
N MET A 222 22.99 5.94 27.48
CA MET A 222 22.23 4.88 28.15
C MET A 222 21.49 5.47 29.37
N CYS A 223 20.24 5.03 29.56
CA CYS A 223 19.45 5.32 30.76
C CYS A 223 19.74 4.23 31.81
N GLU A 224 20.28 4.61 32.97
CA GLU A 224 20.75 3.73 34.06
C GLU A 224 19.62 3.03 34.88
N ARG A 225 18.42 2.85 34.33
CA ARG A 225 17.26 2.36 35.12
C ARG A 225 16.80 0.92 34.90
N CYS A 226 17.52 0.11 34.11
CA CYS A 226 17.18 -1.31 33.90
C CYS A 226 18.15 -2.28 34.61
N TRP A 227 18.49 -2.00 35.87
CA TRP A 227 19.08 -3.00 36.76
C TRP A 227 18.28 -3.06 38.07
N ARG A 228 17.21 -3.85 38.03
CA ARG A 228 16.65 -4.65 39.15
C ARG A 228 15.49 -5.48 38.64
#